data_AF-A0A8I3WPN7-F1
#
_entry.id   AF-A0A8I3WPN7-F1
#
_cell.length_a   1.000
_cell.length_b   1.000
_cell.length_c   1.000
_cell.angle_alpha   90.00
_cell.angle_beta   90.00
_cell.angle_gamma   90.00
#
_symmetry.space_group_name_H-M   'P 1'
#
loop_
_entity.id
_entity.type
_entity.pdbx_description
1 polymer ?
#
loop_
_entity_poly.entity_id
_entity_poly.type
_entity_poly.pdbx_seq_one_letter_code
_entity_poly.pdbx_strand_id
1 'polypeptide(L)'
;MLSCAGADRLQTGMQGAFGKPQGTVARVHIGQVIMSIRTKLQNKEHVIEALRRAKFKFPGRQKIHISKKWGFTKFNADEFEDMVAEKRLIPDGCGGDRNRWRRPQVFRGLLTVQESKQGMMKVKAEGVGRGRS
;
A
#
# COMPACT_ATOMS: atom_id res chain seq x y z
N MET A 1 4.14 33.70 10.71
CA MET A 1 3.96 35.05 10.15
C MET A 1 2.73 35.64 10.79
N LEU A 2 2.80 36.87 11.30
CA LEU A 2 1.67 37.52 11.96
C LEU A 2 0.76 38.14 10.89
N SER A 3 -0.54 37.93 10.99
CA SER A 3 -1.55 38.46 10.06
C SER A 3 -2.29 39.70 10.59
N CYS A 4 -1.84 40.26 11.72
CA CYS A 4 -2.45 41.42 12.36
C CYS A 4 -1.99 42.75 11.74
N ALA A 5 -2.78 43.82 11.85
CA ALA A 5 -2.38 45.16 11.43
C ALA A 5 -1.15 45.64 12.23
N GLY A 6 -0.13 46.17 11.54
CA GLY A 6 1.14 46.56 12.17
C GLY A 6 2.09 45.40 12.49
N ALA A 7 1.85 44.19 11.95
CA ALA A 7 2.72 43.03 12.14
C ALA A 7 4.17 43.28 11.68
N ASP A 8 4.37 44.17 10.70
CA ASP A 8 5.66 44.66 10.22
C ASP A 8 6.52 45.26 11.34
N ARG A 9 5.91 45.84 12.37
CA ARG A 9 6.63 46.45 13.51
C ARG A 9 7.10 45.43 14.55
N LEU A 10 6.48 44.25 14.56
CA LEU A 10 6.72 43.18 15.55
C LEU A 10 7.43 41.96 14.95
N GLN A 11 7.35 41.79 13.64
CA GLN A 11 7.93 40.66 12.94
C GLN A 11 9.33 41.00 12.43
N THR A 12 10.32 40.15 12.73
CA THR A 12 11.72 40.27 12.29
C THR A 12 11.96 39.87 10.83
N GLY A 13 10.92 39.92 9.97
CA GLY A 13 11.01 39.47 8.58
C GLY A 13 11.43 38.00 8.44
N MET A 14 12.57 37.76 7.79
CA MET A 14 13.15 36.43 7.52
C MET A 14 14.23 36.00 8.53
N GLN A 15 14.56 36.85 9.52
CA GLN A 15 15.55 36.50 10.53
C GLN A 15 15.02 35.39 11.44
N GLY A 16 15.77 34.29 11.59
CA GLY A 16 15.37 33.14 12.42
C GLY A 16 14.25 32.28 11.81
N ALA A 17 14.14 32.21 10.48
CA ALA A 17 13.04 31.55 9.77
C ALA A 17 12.98 30.00 9.89
N PHE A 18 13.80 29.38 10.74
CA PHE A 18 13.69 27.94 10.97
C PHE A 18 12.36 27.62 11.68
N GLY A 19 11.54 26.79 11.03
CA GLY A 19 10.19 26.49 11.49
C GLY A 19 10.15 25.60 12.72
N LYS A 20 9.00 25.64 13.43
CA LYS A 20 8.64 24.66 14.46
C LYS A 20 8.01 23.43 13.81
N PRO A 21 8.09 22.23 14.41
CA PRO A 21 7.43 21.05 13.87
C PRO A 21 5.90 21.22 13.93
N GLN A 22 5.23 21.10 12.78
CA GLN A 22 3.78 21.30 12.63
C GLN A 22 3.05 20.04 12.09
N GLY A 23 3.78 19.00 11.70
CA GLY A 23 3.20 17.74 11.23
C GLY A 23 4.21 16.81 10.57
N THR A 24 3.76 15.61 10.21
CA THR A 24 4.55 14.60 9.50
C THR A 24 3.99 14.35 8.11
N VAL A 25 4.88 14.10 7.14
CA VAL A 25 4.52 13.79 5.76
C VAL A 25 5.23 12.52 5.29
N ALA A 26 4.57 11.74 4.44
CA ALA A 26 5.17 10.58 3.81
C ALA A 26 5.80 10.98 2.47
N ARG A 27 7.07 10.61 2.25
CA ARG A 27 7.75 10.75 0.95
C ARG A 27 7.44 9.52 0.10
N VAL A 28 6.90 9.73 -1.10
CA VAL A 28 6.46 8.66 -2.00
C VAL A 28 7.16 8.79 -3.35
N HIS A 29 7.73 7.69 -3.84
CA HIS A 29 8.36 7.63 -5.17
C HIS A 29 7.36 7.17 -6.26
N ILE A 30 7.68 7.46 -7.52
CA ILE A 30 6.87 7.02 -8.66
C ILE A 30 6.83 5.49 -8.68
N GLY A 31 5.63 4.93 -8.85
CA GLY A 31 5.41 3.48 -8.85
C GLY A 31 5.33 2.84 -7.47
N GLN A 32 5.57 3.60 -6.39
CA GLN A 32 5.38 3.12 -5.02
C GLN A 32 3.89 2.92 -4.74
N VAL A 33 3.60 1.85 -4.01
CA VAL A 33 2.23 1.49 -3.59
C VAL A 33 1.88 2.30 -2.35
N ILE A 34 0.79 3.04 -2.41
CA ILE A 34 0.29 3.86 -1.29
C ILE A 34 -0.69 3.01 -0.45
N MET A 35 -1.64 2.36 -1.11
CA MET A 35 -2.69 1.58 -0.47
C MET A 35 -2.87 0.25 -1.20
N SER A 36 -3.07 -0.82 -0.44
CA SER A 36 -3.33 -2.16 -0.98
C SER A 36 -4.50 -2.81 -0.25
N ILE A 37 -5.43 -3.40 -1.00
CA ILE A 37 -6.62 -4.07 -0.47
C ILE A 37 -6.65 -5.51 -1.00
N ARG A 38 -6.90 -6.47 -0.10
CA ARG A 38 -7.18 -7.87 -0.44
C ARG A 38 -8.69 -8.11 -0.33
N THR A 39 -9.31 -8.67 -1.36
CA THR A 39 -10.74 -9.04 -1.31
C THR A 39 -10.99 -10.30 -2.12
N LYS A 40 -12.17 -10.91 -1.93
CA LYS A 40 -12.69 -11.95 -2.81
C LYS A 40 -13.07 -11.36 -4.17
N LEU A 41 -12.99 -12.16 -5.23
CA LEU A 41 -13.32 -11.75 -6.60
C LEU A 41 -14.72 -11.11 -6.75
N GLN A 42 -15.68 -11.53 -5.93
CA GLN A 42 -17.05 -11.00 -5.95
C GLN A 42 -17.12 -9.49 -5.69
N ASN A 43 -16.23 -8.95 -4.85
CA ASN A 43 -16.30 -7.55 -4.40
C ASN A 43 -15.39 -6.62 -5.23
N LYS A 44 -14.91 -7.10 -6.38
CA LYS A 44 -13.94 -6.40 -7.23
C LYS A 44 -14.39 -4.97 -7.58
N GLU A 45 -15.64 -4.81 -8.01
CA GLU A 45 -16.17 -3.53 -8.49
C GLU A 45 -16.31 -2.51 -7.36
N HIS A 46 -16.78 -2.96 -6.20
CA HIS A 46 -16.88 -2.12 -5.00
C HIS A 46 -15.51 -1.58 -4.56
N VAL A 47 -14.45 -2.39 -4.66
CA VAL A 47 -13.09 -1.97 -4.32
C VAL A 47 -12.55 -0.94 -5.31
N ILE A 48 -12.82 -1.12 -6.62
CA ILE A 48 -12.39 -0.16 -7.64
C ILE A 48 -13.01 1.21 -7.38
N GLU A 49 -14.31 1.27 -7.10
CA GLU A 49 -15.00 2.53 -6.82
C GLU A 49 -14.53 3.16 -5.49
N ALA A 50 -14.28 2.35 -4.45
CA ALA A 50 -13.71 2.83 -3.20
C ALA A 50 -12.31 3.45 -3.40
N LEU A 51 -11.44 2.79 -4.17
CA LEU A 51 -10.10 3.30 -4.48
C LEU A 51 -10.15 4.54 -5.38
N ARG A 52 -11.12 4.63 -6.29
CA ARG A 52 -11.36 5.83 -7.10
C ARG A 52 -11.74 7.02 -6.22
N ARG A 53 -12.63 6.83 -5.24
CA ARG A 53 -13.00 7.88 -4.27
C ARG A 53 -11.83 8.30 -3.38
N ALA A 54 -11.07 7.32 -2.89
CA ALA A 54 -9.90 7.58 -2.05
C ALA A 54 -8.80 8.36 -2.81
N LYS A 55 -8.61 8.07 -4.10
CA LYS A 55 -7.65 8.75 -4.97
C LYS A 55 -7.83 10.27 -4.96
N PHE A 56 -9.07 10.78 -4.94
CA PHE A 56 -9.35 12.22 -4.92
C PHE A 56 -8.87 12.95 -3.65
N LYS A 57 -8.54 12.21 -2.58
CA LYS A 57 -8.00 12.79 -1.35
C LYS A 57 -6.48 12.93 -1.39
N PHE A 58 -5.82 12.32 -2.38
CA PHE A 58 -4.37 12.43 -2.54
C PHE A 58 -4.01 13.45 -3.61
N PRO A 59 -3.01 14.32 -3.37
CA PRO A 59 -2.53 15.24 -4.39
C PRO A 59 -1.83 14.49 -5.53
N GLY A 60 -2.00 14.97 -6.76
CA GLY A 60 -1.38 14.40 -7.96
C GLY A 60 -2.22 13.32 -8.66
N ARG A 61 -1.58 12.55 -9.54
CA ARG A 61 -2.21 11.42 -10.24
C ARG A 61 -1.76 10.10 -9.62
N GLN A 62 -2.70 9.19 -9.47
CA GLN A 62 -2.46 7.83 -8.97
C GLN A 62 -3.18 6.84 -9.85
N LYS A 63 -2.59 5.67 -10.04
CA LYS A 63 -3.15 4.61 -10.88
C LYS A 63 -3.60 3.44 -10.02
N ILE A 64 -4.82 2.96 -10.26
CA ILE A 64 -5.33 1.74 -9.65
C ILE A 64 -4.81 0.57 -10.48
N HIS A 65 -4.20 -0.41 -9.83
CA HIS A 65 -3.60 -1.58 -10.44
C HIS A 65 -4.12 -2.85 -9.77
N ILE A 66 -4.57 -3.81 -10.57
CA ILE A 66 -4.96 -5.13 -10.10
C ILE A 66 -3.72 -6.03 -10.21
N SER A 67 -3.27 -6.56 -9.09
CA SER A 67 -2.10 -7.42 -9.01
C SER A 67 -2.45 -8.85 -9.39
N LYS A 68 -1.53 -9.54 -10.08
CA LYS A 68 -1.59 -11.00 -10.36
C LYS A 68 -1.16 -11.86 -9.15
N LYS A 69 -0.85 -11.21 -8.04
CA LYS A 69 -0.30 -11.86 -6.84
C LYS A 69 -1.42 -12.29 -5.93
N TRP A 70 -1.22 -13.41 -5.23
CA TRP A 70 -2.19 -13.92 -4.29
C TRP A 70 -2.20 -13.10 -3.00
N GLY A 71 -3.23 -12.28 -2.80
CA GLY A 71 -3.33 -11.41 -1.62
C GLY A 71 -2.05 -10.60 -1.40
N PHE A 72 -1.56 -10.49 -0.15
CA PHE A 72 -0.33 -9.76 0.18
C PHE A 72 0.96 -10.60 0.06
N THR A 73 0.88 -11.79 -0.55
CA THR A 73 2.04 -12.65 -0.71
C THR A 73 2.95 -12.18 -1.84
N LYS A 74 4.15 -12.76 -1.90
CA LYS A 74 5.12 -12.49 -2.96
C LYS A 74 4.81 -13.25 -4.25
N PHE A 75 4.05 -14.33 -4.14
CA PHE A 75 3.79 -15.31 -5.19
C PHE A 75 2.64 -14.90 -6.11
N ASN A 76 2.67 -15.43 -7.33
CA ASN A 76 1.55 -15.31 -8.25
C ASN A 76 0.39 -16.23 -7.80
N ALA A 77 -0.83 -15.97 -8.30
CA ALA A 77 -1.98 -16.81 -7.97
C ALA A 77 -1.77 -18.28 -8.36
N ASP A 78 -1.25 -18.52 -9.56
CA ASP A 78 -1.05 -19.87 -10.10
C ASP A 78 0.01 -20.64 -9.29
N GLU A 79 1.18 -20.02 -9.06
CA GLU A 79 2.26 -20.59 -8.24
C GLU A 79 1.81 -20.88 -6.80
N PHE A 80 0.89 -20.06 -6.26
CA PHE A 80 0.37 -20.23 -4.91
C PHE A 80 -0.52 -21.47 -4.81
N GLU A 81 -1.39 -21.71 -5.80
CA GLU A 81 -2.23 -22.91 -5.86
C GLU A 81 -1.38 -24.19 -5.90
N ASP A 82 -0.29 -24.20 -6.69
CA ASP A 82 0.66 -25.31 -6.73
C ASP A 82 1.33 -25.55 -5.36
N MET A 83 1.80 -24.48 -4.72
CA MET A 83 2.46 -24.58 -3.41
C MET A 83 1.51 -25.00 -2.27
N VAL A 84 0.21 -24.69 -2.39
CA VAL A 84 -0.84 -25.20 -1.49
C VAL A 84 -1.05 -26.69 -1.73
N ALA A 85 -1.14 -27.12 -2.99
CA ALA A 85 -1.29 -28.54 -3.35
C ALA A 85 -0.08 -29.37 -2.86
N GLU A 86 1.12 -28.84 -2.99
CA GLU A 86 2.37 -29.44 -2.48
C GLU A 86 2.53 -29.33 -0.95
N LYS A 87 1.60 -28.66 -0.24
CA LYS A 87 1.62 -28.38 1.20
C LYS A 87 2.91 -27.70 1.67
N ARG A 88 3.53 -26.87 0.83
CA ARG A 88 4.79 -26.15 1.11
C ARG A 88 4.60 -24.87 1.90
N LEU A 89 3.36 -24.39 2.02
CA LEU A 89 3.01 -23.14 2.69
C LEU A 89 2.60 -23.40 4.15
N ILE A 90 3.10 -22.55 5.05
CA ILE A 90 2.69 -22.52 6.45
C ILE A 90 1.96 -21.19 6.68
N PRO A 91 0.70 -21.21 7.13
CA PRO A 91 -0.05 -19.99 7.37
C PRO A 91 0.48 -19.26 8.61
N ASP A 92 0.96 -18.03 8.45
CA ASP A 92 1.42 -17.17 9.57
C ASP A 92 0.39 -16.11 9.95
N GLY A 93 -0.88 -16.52 10.00
CA GLY A 93 -1.98 -15.62 10.32
C GLY A 93 -2.23 -14.60 9.19
N CYS A 94 -2.15 -13.30 9.49
CA CYS A 94 -2.59 -12.26 8.56
C CYS A 94 -1.59 -11.89 7.45
N GLY A 95 -0.29 -12.10 7.68
CA GLY A 95 0.80 -11.41 6.96
C GLY A 95 1.40 -12.16 5.78
N GLY A 96 1.22 -13.47 5.69
CA GLY A 96 1.68 -14.25 4.55
C GLY A 96 2.08 -15.66 4.94
N ASP A 97 1.95 -16.55 3.97
CA ASP A 97 2.42 -17.91 4.12
C ASP A 97 3.95 -17.95 3.96
N ARG A 98 4.64 -18.47 4.97
CA ARG A 98 6.08 -18.75 4.86
C ARG A 98 6.28 -20.05 4.09
N ASN A 99 7.25 -20.04 3.19
CA ASN A 99 7.68 -21.24 2.50
C ASN A 99 8.48 -22.10 3.48
N ARG A 100 8.04 -23.35 3.67
CA ARG A 100 8.52 -24.30 4.70
C ARG A 100 10.03 -24.53 4.71
N TRP A 101 10.72 -24.31 3.58
CA TRP A 101 12.14 -24.62 3.41
C TRP A 101 13.11 -23.56 3.97
N ARG A 102 12.65 -22.35 4.34
CA ARG A 102 13.50 -21.36 5.05
C ARG A 102 13.41 -21.55 6.57
N ARG A 103 14.17 -22.54 7.06
CA ARG A 103 14.38 -23.01 8.46
C ARG A 103 13.22 -23.79 9.09
N PRO A 104 13.47 -25.01 9.61
CA PRO A 104 12.48 -25.78 10.36
C PRO A 104 12.53 -25.38 11.84
N GLN A 105 11.39 -25.13 12.48
CA GLN A 105 11.06 -25.59 13.84
C GLN A 105 9.54 -25.52 14.04
N VAL A 106 8.94 -26.72 14.16
CA VAL A 106 7.69 -27.09 14.85
C VAL A 106 6.48 -26.15 14.80
N PHE A 107 5.39 -26.59 14.17
CA PHE A 107 4.17 -27.03 14.87
C PHE A 107 3.20 -27.70 13.91
N ARG A 108 2.61 -28.82 14.38
CA ARG A 108 1.64 -29.66 13.68
C ARG A 108 0.25 -29.13 14.03
N GLY A 109 -0.51 -28.70 13.03
CA GLY A 109 -1.89 -28.26 13.22
C GLY A 109 -2.62 -28.27 11.89
N LEU A 110 -3.67 -29.10 11.79
CA LEU A 110 -4.65 -29.07 10.73
C LEU A 110 -5.11 -27.62 10.49
N LEU A 111 -4.99 -27.11 9.27
CA LEU A 111 -5.77 -25.96 8.86
C LEU A 111 -6.29 -26.16 7.45
N THR A 112 -7.61 -26.33 7.38
CA THR A 112 -8.44 -26.16 6.19
C THR A 112 -8.26 -24.74 5.67
N VAL A 113 -7.46 -24.58 4.62
CA VAL A 113 -7.36 -23.31 3.89
C VAL A 113 -8.67 -23.15 3.12
N GLN A 114 -9.58 -22.34 3.65
CA GLN A 114 -10.77 -21.89 2.93
C GLN A 114 -10.33 -21.17 1.66
N GLU A 115 -10.46 -21.89 0.54
CA GLU A 115 -10.34 -21.38 -0.81
C GLU A 115 -11.25 -20.17 -0.99
N SER A 116 -10.63 -19.00 -1.06
CA SER A 116 -11.28 -17.84 -1.64
C SER A 116 -10.27 -17.18 -2.54
N LYS A 117 -10.51 -17.26 -3.85
CA LYS A 117 -9.72 -16.59 -4.88
C LYS A 117 -9.62 -15.10 -4.53
N GLN A 118 -8.45 -14.69 -4.03
CA GLN A 118 -8.21 -13.35 -3.50
C GLN A 118 -7.49 -12.49 -4.53
N GLY A 119 -8.22 -11.54 -5.12
CA GLY A 119 -7.64 -10.49 -5.95
C GLY A 119 -7.05 -9.39 -5.07
N MET A 120 -5.78 -9.04 -5.30
CA MET A 120 -5.15 -7.90 -4.66
C MET A 120 -5.19 -6.67 -5.58
N MET A 121 -5.70 -5.55 -5.08
CA MET A 121 -5.65 -4.26 -5.77
C MET A 121 -4.73 -3.29 -5.04
N LYS A 122 -4.04 -2.45 -5.81
CA LYS A 122 -3.05 -1.49 -5.33
C LYS A 122 -3.28 -0.13 -5.98
N VAL A 123 -3.13 0.93 -5.21
CA VAL A 123 -2.99 2.30 -5.75
C VAL A 123 -1.52 2.67 -5.76
N LYS A 124 -1.01 3.04 -6.92
CA LYS A 124 0.38 3.49 -7.10
C LYS A 124 0.46 4.97 -7.42
N ALA A 125 1.45 5.65 -6.86
CA ALA A 125 1.78 7.02 -7.25
C ALA A 125 2.24 7.06 -8.72
N GLU A 126 1.68 7.97 -9.50
CA GLU A 126 2.05 8.18 -10.90
C GLU A 126 2.77 9.53 -11.02
N GLY A 127 3.94 9.53 -11.65
CA GLY A 127 4.65 10.77 -11.94
C GLY A 127 3.99 11.49 -13.11
N VAL A 128 3.78 12.80 -12.98
CA VAL A 128 3.58 13.64 -14.17
C VAL A 128 4.94 13.68 -14.85
N GLY A 129 5.05 13.06 -16.03
CA GLY A 129 6.29 13.09 -16.81
C GLY A 129 6.74 14.53 -16.97
N ARG A 130 7.84 14.91 -16.31
CA ARG A 130 8.54 16.15 -16.64
C ARG A 130 9.11 15.91 -18.03
N GLY A 131 8.53 16.56 -19.03
CA GLY A 131 9.23 16.79 -20.29
C GLY A 131 10.60 17.35 -19.92
N ARG A 132 11.66 16.65 -20.32
CA ARG A 132 13.01 17.20 -20.28
C ARG A 132 12.99 18.40 -21.21
N SER A 133 13.08 19.60 -20.64
CA SER A 133 13.49 20.81 -21.33
C SER A 133 14.96 20.73 -21.67
#